data_AF-A0A6M7TS59-F1
#
_entry.id   AF-A0A6M7TS59-F1
#
_cell.length_a   1.000
_cell.length_b   1.000
_cell.length_c   1.000
_cell.angle_alpha   90.00
_cell.angle_beta   90.00
_cell.angle_gamma   90.00
#
_symmetry.space_group_name_H-M   'P 1'
#
loop_
_entity.id
_entity.type
_entity.pdbx_description
1 polymer ?
#
loop_
_entity_poly.entity_id
_entity_poly.type
_entity_poly.pdbx_seq_one_letter_code
_entity_poly.pdbx_strand_id
1 'polypeptide(L)' 'MTTKYHIDEMQGDELLALHIAHGTSALEAMNKVTAGPFVIRTVQAHWFRVVDQGRREVFKFAVERY' A
#
# COMPACT_ATOMS: atom_id res chain seq x y z
N MET A 1 -12.87 -15.31 -1.78
CA MET A 1 -12.59 -14.53 -3.00
C MET A 1 -11.47 -13.56 -2.68
N THR A 2 -10.44 -13.45 -3.52
CA THR A 2 -9.37 -12.46 -3.36
C THR A 2 -9.68 -11.25 -4.24
N THR A 3 -9.46 -10.06 -3.71
CA THR A 3 -9.62 -8.79 -4.45
C THR A 3 -8.27 -8.35 -4.99
N LYS A 4 -8.28 -7.67 -6.14
CA LYS A 4 -7.12 -7.04 -6.74
C LYS A 4 -6.89 -5.67 -6.14
N TYR A 5 -5.68 -5.46 -5.64
CA TYR A 5 -5.21 -4.20 -5.08
C TYR A 5 -4.10 -3.63 -5.96
N HIS A 6 -4.23 -2.36 -6.29
CA HIS A 6 -3.15 -1.57 -6.88
C HIS A 6 -2.42 -0.86 -5.76
N ILE A 7 -1.11 -1.02 -5.68
CA ILE A 7 -0.28 -0.50 -4.60
C ILE A 7 0.78 0.38 -5.24
N ASP A 8 0.62 1.69 -5.09
CA ASP A 8 1.59 2.67 -5.57
C ASP A 8 2.54 3.03 -4.44
N GLU A 9 3.82 2.78 -4.63
CA GLU A 9 4.89 3.19 -3.73
C GLU A 9 5.31 4.62 -4.05
N MET A 10 5.31 5.47 -3.03
CA MET A 10 5.42 6.91 -3.15
C MET A 10 6.54 7.45 -2.25
N GLN A 11 7.30 8.41 -2.76
CA GLN A 11 8.26 9.20 -2.01
C GLN A 11 7.89 10.68 -2.14
N GLY A 12 7.18 11.21 -1.15
CA GLY A 12 6.51 12.50 -1.22
C GLY A 12 5.40 12.43 -2.26
N ASP A 13 5.58 13.18 -3.35
CA ASP A 13 4.70 13.24 -4.52
C ASP A 13 5.21 12.41 -5.71
N GLU A 14 6.38 11.78 -5.58
CA GLU A 14 6.98 10.95 -6.62
C GLU A 14 6.51 9.49 -6.52
N LEU A 15 6.07 8.91 -7.64
CA LEU A 15 5.80 7.48 -7.77
C LEU A 15 7.13 6.74 -7.95
N LEU A 16 7.54 5.98 -6.94
CA LEU A 16 8.74 5.14 -7.02
C LEU A 16 8.47 3.84 -7.76
N ALA A 17 7.35 3.17 -7.45
CA ALA A 17 7.02 1.88 -8.01
C ALA A 17 5.51 1.61 -8.00
N LEU A 18 5.05 0.78 -8.91
CA LEU A 18 3.66 0.31 -8.96
C LEU A 18 3.64 -1.20 -8.82
N HIS A 19 2.87 -1.66 -7.85
CA HIS A 19 2.72 -3.06 -7.51
C HIS A 19 1.25 -3.46 -7.63
N ILE A 20 1.01 -4.73 -7.98
CA ILE A 20 -0.33 -5.29 -8.02
C ILE A 20 -0.32 -6.56 -7.17
N ALA A 21 -1.19 -6.61 -6.17
CA ALA A 21 -1.31 -7.74 -5.28
C ALA A 21 -2.76 -8.21 -5.18
N HIS A 22 -2.94 -9.52 -4.97
CA HIS A 22 -4.23 -10.10 -4.65
C HIS A 22 -4.28 -10.46 -3.17
N GLY A 23 -5.35 -10.08 -2.48
CA GLY A 23 -5.52 -10.38 -1.06
C GLY A 23 -6.99 -10.40 -0.65
N THR A 24 -7.28 -10.87 0.56
CA THR A 24 -8.62 -10.74 1.14
C THR A 24 -8.86 -9.35 1.76
N SER A 25 -7.78 -8.63 2.05
CA SER A 25 -7.77 -7.27 2.60
C SER A 25 -6.58 -6.46 2.07
N ALA A 26 -6.68 -5.12 2.15
CA ALA A 26 -5.59 -4.22 1.79
C ALA A 26 -4.31 -4.47 2.61
N LEU A 27 -4.45 -4.86 3.88
CA LEU A 27 -3.33 -5.21 4.76
C LEU A 27 -2.60 -6.46 4.27
N GLU A 28 -3.34 -7.50 3.88
CA GLU A 28 -2.76 -8.74 3.36
C GLU A 28 -2.06 -8.48 2.01
N ALA A 29 -2.65 -7.66 1.15
CA ALA A 29 -2.05 -7.26 -0.12
C ALA A 29 -0.76 -6.46 0.09
N MET A 30 -0.75 -5.53 1.06
CA MET A 30 0.45 -4.78 1.44
C MET A 30 1.56 -5.69 1.94
N ASN A 31 1.28 -6.63 2.86
CA ASN A 31 2.27 -7.57 3.38
C ASN A 31 2.95 -8.43 2.28
N LYS A 32 2.33 -8.58 1.10
CA LYS A 32 2.94 -9.29 -0.03
C LYS A 32 3.90 -8.42 -0.84
N VAL A 33 3.77 -7.10 -0.75
CA VAL A 33 4.59 -6.12 -1.48
C VAL A 33 5.70 -5.56 -0.59
N THR A 34 5.40 -5.29 0.68
CA THR A 34 6.38 -4.80 1.65
C THR A 34 6.88 -5.93 2.53
N ALA A 35 8.21 -6.02 2.70
CA ALA A 35 8.85 -7.02 3.55
C ALA A 35 9.07 -6.55 5.00
N GLY A 36 8.63 -5.34 5.35
CA GLY A 36 8.89 -4.70 6.64
C GLY A 36 7.64 -4.18 7.35
N PRO A 37 7.78 -3.78 8.63
CA PRO A 37 6.68 -3.18 9.37
C PRO A 37 6.19 -1.90 8.68
N PHE A 38 4.88 -1.76 8.63
CA PHE A 38 4.23 -0.58 8.07
C PHE A 38 3.10 -0.13 8.99
N VAL A 39 2.90 1.17 9.02
CA VAL A 39 1.91 1.86 9.85
C VAL A 39 0.92 2.63 8.99
N ILE A 40 -0.16 3.11 9.58
CA ILE A 40 -1.06 4.03 8.89
C ILE A 40 -0.29 5.33 8.63
N ARG A 41 -0.32 5.81 7.38
CA ARG A 41 0.42 7.01 7.01
C ARG A 41 -0.10 8.22 7.80
N THR A 42 0.83 8.98 8.38
CA THR A 42 0.56 10.29 8.96
C THR A 42 1.33 11.38 8.20
N VAL A 43 2.65 11.40 8.33
CA VAL A 43 3.52 12.45 7.75
C VAL A 43 4.71 11.89 6.96
N GLN A 44 4.84 10.57 6.86
CA GLN A 44 6.02 9.94 6.27
C GLN A 44 6.13 10.27 4.78
N ALA A 45 7.37 10.59 4.38
CA ALA A 45 7.70 10.86 2.99
C ALA A 45 7.67 9.57 2.15
N HIS A 46 8.13 8.44 2.68
CA HIS A 46 7.98 7.13 2.02
C HIS A 46 6.67 6.48 2.45
N TRP A 47 5.77 6.24 1.50
CA TRP A 47 4.43 5.73 1.77
C TRP A 47 3.86 4.92 0.60
N PHE A 48 2.76 4.21 0.83
CA PHE A 48 2.08 3.40 -0.16
C PHE A 48 0.61 3.77 -0.24
N ARG A 49 0.12 3.96 -1.47
CA ARG A 49 -1.29 4.12 -1.80
C ARG A 49 -1.85 2.79 -2.26
N VAL A 50 -2.79 2.24 -1.51
CA VAL A 50 -3.41 0.94 -1.81
C VAL A 50 -4.85 1.17 -2.24
N VAL A 51 -5.16 0.84 -3.48
CA VAL A 51 -6.49 1.01 -4.08
C VAL A 51 -7.12 -0.35 -4.29
N ASP A 52 -8.26 -0.58 -3.64
CA ASP A 52 -9.11 -1.75 -3.87
C ASP A 52 -9.94 -1.54 -5.15
N GLN A 53 -9.74 -2.40 -6.16
CA GLN A 53 -10.49 -2.26 -7.42
C GLN A 53 -11.96 -2.67 -7.33
N GLY A 54 -12.34 -3.51 -6.35
CA GLY A 54 -13.73 -3.97 -6.20
C GLY A 54 -14.63 -2.98 -5.47
N ARG A 55 -14.10 -2.33 -4.44
CA ARG A 55 -14.80 -1.41 -3.53
C ARG A 55 -14.48 0.05 -3.78
N ARG A 56 -13.48 0.35 -4.62
CA ARG A 56 -12.95 1.71 -4.87
C ARG A 56 -12.49 2.42 -3.60
N GLU A 57 -12.08 1.65 -2.61
CA GLU A 57 -11.52 2.17 -1.35
C GLU A 57 -10.02 2.42 -1.52
N VAL A 58 -9.51 3.47 -0.86
CA VAL A 58 -8.10 3.83 -0.90
C VAL A 58 -7.55 3.86 0.52
N PHE A 59 -6.54 3.03 0.78
CA PHE A 59 -5.81 2.95 2.03
C PHE A 59 -4.41 3.56 1.86
N LYS A 60 -3.90 4.19 2.90
CA LYS A 60 -2.58 4.83 2.89
C LYS A 60 -1.74 4.28 4.02
N PHE A 61 -0.63 3.65 3.67
CA PHE A 61 0.32 3.07 4.62
C PHE A 61 1.67 3.76 4.49
N ALA A 62 2.48 3.74 5.53
CA ALA A 62 3.85 4.22 5.52
C ALA A 62 4.78 3.13 6.04
N VAL A 63 6.03 3.10 5.55
CA VAL A 63 7.05 2.24 6.15
C VAL A 63 7.40 2.80 7.51
N GLU A 64 7.40 1.95 8.53
CA GLU A 64 7.96 2.30 9.83
C GLU A 64 9.50 2.35 9.67
N ARG A 65 10.05 3.56 9.51
CA ARG A 65 11.50 3.76 9.61
C ARG A 65 11.84 3.99 11.08
N TYR A 66 12.63 3.08 11.64
CA TYR A 66 13.30 3.24 12.92
C TYR A 66 14.32 4.38 12.87
#